data_AF-A0AAX1U8G9-F1
#
_entry.id   AF-A0AAX1U8G9-F1
#
_cell.length_a   1.000
_cell.length_b   1.000
_cell.length_c   1.000
_cell.angle_alpha   90.00
_cell.angle_beta   90.00
_cell.angle_gamma   90.00
#
_symmetry.space_group_name_H-M   'P 1'
#
loop_
_entity.id
_entity.type
_entity.pdbx_description
1 polymer ?
#
loop_
_entity_poly.entity_id
_entity_poly.type
_entity_poly.pdbx_seq_one_letter_code
_entity_poly.pdbx_strand_id
1 'polypeptide(L)'
;MPREVKDINEKTKVLEAIDITEEINDLKSAQKLLEDSRKKYELLLNPTSDFIIERLKNVKDIDKIEAVTEEKDPNGNLNKPGGYTTQVYFSSPLVKDEYGLFTGDVIEDGTDCGGSVEVYKTVSEAKKRNDYLSAFDGGILSGGAHTVYGSIIIRTSGELTASQQKALEDAILNALTEL
;
A
#
# COMPACT_ATOMS: atom_id res chain seq x y z
N MET A 1 -27.83 -55.32 -31.76
CA MET A 1 -27.39 -53.93 -32.00
C MET A 1 -26.18 -53.96 -32.93
N PRO A 2 -26.12 -53.12 -33.98
CA PRO A 2 -24.91 -52.98 -34.79
C PRO A 2 -23.72 -52.56 -33.91
N ARG A 3 -22.50 -53.07 -34.18
CA ARG A 3 -21.30 -52.77 -33.36
C ARG A 3 -21.05 -51.27 -33.20
N GLU A 4 -21.24 -50.52 -34.28
CA GLU A 4 -21.04 -49.06 -34.32
C GLU A 4 -21.93 -48.29 -33.31
N VAL A 5 -23.19 -48.72 -33.13
CA VAL A 5 -24.10 -48.07 -32.18
C VAL A 5 -23.68 -48.33 -30.73
N LYS A 6 -23.12 -49.53 -30.46
CA LYS A 6 -22.61 -49.88 -29.14
C LYS A 6 -21.36 -49.03 -28.81
N ASP A 7 -20.46 -48.91 -29.76
CA ASP A 7 -19.23 -48.12 -29.61
C ASP A 7 -19.53 -46.63 -29.37
N ILE A 8 -20.53 -46.07 -30.07
CA ILE A 8 -21.02 -44.70 -29.84
C ILE A 8 -21.53 -44.54 -28.41
N ASN A 9 -22.40 -45.43 -27.94
CA ASN A 9 -22.98 -45.33 -26.60
C ASN A 9 -21.93 -45.45 -25.49
N GLU A 10 -20.89 -46.28 -25.68
CA GLU A 10 -19.77 -46.38 -24.73
C GLU A 10 -18.97 -45.08 -24.69
N LYS A 11 -18.71 -44.44 -25.84
CA LYS A 11 -18.04 -43.12 -25.89
C LYS A 11 -18.88 -42.01 -25.27
N THR A 12 -20.20 -42.00 -25.48
CA THR A 12 -21.11 -41.04 -24.86
C THR A 12 -21.06 -41.11 -23.33
N LYS A 13 -21.08 -42.31 -22.74
CA LYS A 13 -20.96 -42.48 -21.29
C LYS A 13 -19.63 -41.97 -20.72
N VAL A 14 -18.54 -42.15 -21.47
CA VAL A 14 -17.24 -41.61 -21.07
C VAL A 14 -17.27 -40.09 -21.06
N LEU A 15 -17.90 -39.45 -22.05
CA LEU A 15 -18.04 -38.00 -22.10
C LEU A 15 -18.98 -37.46 -21.01
N GLU A 16 -20.09 -38.15 -20.73
CA GLU A 16 -21.04 -37.77 -19.66
C GLU A 16 -20.44 -37.92 -18.26
N ALA A 17 -19.45 -38.79 -18.09
CA ALA A 17 -18.73 -38.99 -16.83
C ALA A 17 -17.61 -37.96 -16.58
N ILE A 18 -17.31 -37.09 -17.55
CA ILE A 18 -16.37 -35.99 -17.36
C ILE A 18 -17.04 -34.94 -16.47
N ASP A 19 -16.62 -34.87 -15.21
CA ASP A 19 -16.97 -33.81 -14.28
C ASP A 19 -15.82 -32.80 -14.23
N ILE A 20 -16.12 -31.55 -14.61
CA ILE A 20 -15.17 -30.43 -14.60
C ILE A 20 -15.58 -29.34 -13.59
N THR A 21 -16.40 -29.69 -12.60
CA THR A 21 -16.94 -28.74 -11.63
C THR A 21 -15.83 -28.11 -10.77
N GLU A 22 -14.80 -28.87 -10.42
CA GLU A 22 -13.65 -28.37 -9.66
C GLU A 22 -12.88 -27.31 -10.45
N GLU A 23 -12.55 -27.58 -11.71
CA GLU A 23 -11.85 -26.65 -12.60
C GLU A 23 -12.66 -25.36 -12.82
N ILE A 24 -13.98 -25.47 -12.94
CA ILE A 24 -14.87 -24.30 -13.05
C ILE A 24 -14.84 -23.46 -11.75
N ASN A 25 -14.82 -24.10 -10.58
CA ASN A 25 -14.78 -23.40 -9.30
C ASN A 25 -13.42 -22.73 -9.05
N ASP A 26 -12.33 -23.38 -9.45
CA ASP A 26 -10.99 -22.82 -9.40
C ASP A 26 -10.87 -21.59 -10.31
N LEU A 27 -11.39 -21.67 -11.54
CA LEU A 27 -11.42 -20.53 -12.47
C LEU A 27 -12.24 -19.36 -11.91
N LYS A 28 -13.41 -19.62 -11.31
CA LYS A 28 -14.21 -18.57 -10.66
C LYS A 28 -13.50 -17.93 -9.48
N SER A 29 -12.81 -18.73 -8.67
CA SER A 29 -12.04 -18.25 -7.53
C SER A 29 -10.87 -17.37 -7.98
N ALA A 30 -10.12 -17.81 -9.01
CA ALA A 30 -9.04 -17.03 -9.61
C ALA A 30 -9.54 -15.72 -10.23
N GLN A 31 -10.69 -15.75 -10.92
CA GLN A 31 -11.32 -14.55 -11.47
C GLN A 31 -11.65 -13.54 -10.36
N LYS A 32 -12.27 -14.01 -9.27
CA LYS A 32 -12.59 -13.15 -8.13
C LYS A 32 -11.35 -12.53 -7.48
N LEU A 33 -10.30 -13.32 -7.28
CA LEU A 33 -9.02 -12.83 -6.73
C LEU A 33 -8.40 -11.75 -7.62
N LEU A 34 -8.47 -11.91 -8.95
CA LEU A 34 -8.00 -10.89 -9.89
C LEU A 34 -8.84 -9.61 -9.83
N GLU A 35 -10.16 -9.74 -9.80
CA GLU A 35 -11.08 -8.60 -9.67
C GLU A 35 -10.84 -7.82 -8.37
N ASP A 36 -10.71 -8.52 -7.24
CA ASP A 36 -10.42 -7.92 -5.95
C ASP A 36 -9.04 -7.24 -5.95
N SER A 37 -8.01 -7.89 -6.50
CA SER A 37 -6.66 -7.31 -6.65
C SER A 37 -6.67 -6.00 -7.44
N ARG A 38 -7.44 -5.93 -8.53
CA ARG A 38 -7.59 -4.70 -9.33
C ARG A 38 -8.24 -3.57 -8.53
N LYS A 39 -9.33 -3.86 -7.81
CA LYS A 39 -10.00 -2.87 -6.96
C LYS A 39 -9.07 -2.35 -5.87
N LYS A 40 -8.30 -3.23 -5.23
CA LYS A 40 -7.31 -2.86 -4.21
C LYS A 40 -6.24 -1.94 -4.78
N TYR A 41 -5.74 -2.25 -5.98
CA TYR A 41 -4.74 -1.42 -6.65
C TYR A 41 -5.30 -0.03 -7.00
N GLU A 42 -6.56 0.06 -7.44
CA GLU A 42 -7.22 1.33 -7.76
C GLU A 42 -7.31 2.27 -6.55
N LEU A 43 -7.48 1.75 -5.32
CA LEU A 43 -7.47 2.55 -4.09
C LEU A 43 -6.12 3.25 -3.83
N LEU A 44 -5.03 2.76 -4.43
CA LEU A 44 -3.68 3.30 -4.28
C LEU A 44 -3.30 4.29 -5.39
N LEU A 45 -4.24 4.63 -6.28
CA LEU A 45 -4.03 5.55 -7.39
C LEU A 45 -4.54 6.94 -7.03
N ASN A 46 -3.61 7.80 -6.61
CA ASN A 46 -3.81 9.19 -6.25
C ASN A 46 -4.96 9.40 -5.24
N PRO A 47 -4.99 8.64 -4.11
CA PRO A 47 -6.00 8.82 -3.07
C PRO A 47 -5.94 10.22 -2.44
N THR A 48 -7.06 10.67 -1.87
CA THR A 48 -7.14 11.95 -1.16
C THR A 48 -6.57 11.84 0.26
N SER A 49 -6.18 12.97 0.85
CA SER A 49 -5.78 13.06 2.26
C SER A 49 -6.83 12.49 3.20
N ASP A 50 -8.11 12.82 2.99
CA ASP A 50 -9.22 12.35 3.83
C ASP A 50 -9.32 10.82 3.84
N PHE A 51 -9.19 10.19 2.68
CA PHE A 51 -9.19 8.73 2.56
C PHE A 51 -8.01 8.13 3.34
N ILE A 52 -6.79 8.66 3.16
CA ILE A 52 -5.61 8.18 3.87
C ILE A 52 -5.82 8.33 5.39
N ILE A 53 -6.23 9.50 5.86
CA ILE A 53 -6.47 9.77 7.29
C ILE A 53 -7.49 8.79 7.86
N GLU A 54 -8.60 8.55 7.15
CA GLU A 54 -9.63 7.61 7.59
C GLU A 54 -9.07 6.19 7.76
N ARG A 55 -8.30 5.71 6.78
CA ARG A 55 -7.70 4.37 6.85
C ARG A 55 -6.63 4.25 7.95
N LEU A 56 -5.77 5.25 8.09
CA LEU A 56 -4.69 5.24 9.08
C LEU A 56 -5.19 5.22 10.53
N LYS A 57 -6.37 5.80 10.83
CA LYS A 57 -6.99 5.75 12.16
C LYS A 57 -7.25 4.33 12.67
N ASN A 58 -7.34 3.35 11.78
CA ASN A 58 -7.58 1.95 12.13
C ASN A 58 -6.28 1.15 12.34
N VAL A 59 -5.11 1.77 12.13
CA VAL A 59 -3.81 1.12 12.32
C VAL A 59 -3.39 1.30 13.78
N LYS A 60 -3.31 0.18 14.51
CA LYS A 60 -3.00 0.16 15.95
C LYS A 60 -1.75 0.95 16.35
N ASP A 61 -0.69 0.86 15.54
CA ASP A 61 0.62 1.45 15.84
C ASP A 61 0.79 2.84 15.19
N ILE A 62 -0.32 3.54 14.98
CA ILE A 62 -0.41 4.95 14.58
C ILE A 62 -1.21 5.70 15.63
N ASP A 63 -0.74 6.89 16.03
CA ASP A 63 -1.41 7.74 17.03
C ASP A 63 -1.90 9.07 16.41
N LYS A 64 -1.03 10.07 16.31
CA LYS A 64 -1.37 11.35 15.68
C LYS A 64 -1.26 11.24 14.17
N ILE A 65 -2.15 11.92 13.45
CA ILE A 65 -2.19 11.94 11.98
C ILE A 65 -2.51 13.36 11.53
N GLU A 66 -1.71 13.92 10.62
CA GLU A 66 -1.95 15.24 10.04
C GLU A 66 -1.60 15.26 8.56
N ALA A 67 -2.47 15.85 7.74
CA ALA A 67 -2.19 16.09 6.32
C ALA A 67 -1.47 17.42 6.14
N VAL A 68 -0.47 17.41 5.28
CA VAL A 68 0.25 18.62 4.87
C VAL A 68 -0.71 19.58 4.14
N THR A 69 -0.60 20.85 4.48
CA THR A 69 -1.27 21.97 3.79
C THR A 69 -0.22 22.84 3.11
N GLU A 70 -0.64 23.72 2.19
CA GLU A 70 0.30 24.62 1.49
C GLU A 70 1.06 25.54 2.46
N GLU A 71 0.47 25.89 3.60
CA GLU A 71 1.08 26.72 4.63
C GLU A 71 2.07 25.94 5.50
N LYS A 72 1.82 24.64 5.73
CA LYS A 72 2.63 23.74 6.56
C LYS A 72 3.46 22.75 5.74
N ASP A 73 3.82 23.06 4.50
CA ASP A 73 4.56 22.14 3.64
C ASP A 73 6.07 22.22 3.91
N PRO A 74 6.68 21.19 4.54
CA PRO A 74 8.11 21.22 4.86
C PRO A 74 9.02 21.26 3.63
N ASN A 75 8.53 20.76 2.49
CA ASN A 75 9.28 20.68 1.24
C ASN A 75 8.88 21.76 0.23
N GLY A 76 7.79 22.48 0.47
CA GLY A 76 7.18 23.44 -0.44
C GLY A 76 6.83 22.87 -1.82
N ASN A 77 6.50 21.59 -1.93
CA ASN A 77 6.23 20.88 -3.19
C ASN A 77 4.78 20.38 -3.37
N LEU A 78 3.90 20.58 -2.39
CA LEU A 78 2.49 20.19 -2.46
C LEU A 78 1.84 20.83 -3.69
N ASN A 79 1.19 20.00 -4.51
CA ASN A 79 0.48 20.38 -5.74
C ASN A 79 1.35 21.04 -6.84
N LYS A 80 2.67 21.06 -6.69
CA LYS A 80 3.59 21.61 -7.71
C LYS A 80 3.94 20.56 -8.77
N PRO A 81 4.37 20.98 -9.98
CA PRO A 81 4.83 20.04 -11.01
C PRO A 81 5.94 19.12 -10.50
N GLY A 82 5.71 17.80 -10.54
CA GLY A 82 6.65 16.78 -10.03
C GLY A 82 6.67 16.63 -8.50
N GLY A 83 5.85 17.38 -7.77
CA GLY A 83 5.63 17.24 -6.35
C GLY A 83 4.51 16.25 -6.01
N TYR A 84 4.27 16.09 -4.71
CA TYR A 84 3.21 15.25 -4.19
C TYR A 84 1.86 15.99 -4.22
N THR A 85 0.77 15.26 -4.44
CA THR A 85 -0.61 15.76 -4.39
C THR A 85 -1.19 15.70 -2.99
N THR A 86 -0.62 14.85 -2.13
CA THR A 86 -0.96 14.71 -0.72
C THR A 86 0.25 14.16 0.02
N GLN A 87 0.47 14.61 1.24
CA GLN A 87 1.36 13.97 2.18
C GLN A 87 0.68 13.95 3.54
N VAL A 88 0.59 12.77 4.17
CA VAL A 88 0.02 12.60 5.50
C VAL A 88 1.11 12.07 6.41
N TYR A 89 1.45 12.85 7.43
CA TYR A 89 2.39 12.45 8.48
C TYR A 89 1.64 11.81 9.62
N PHE A 90 2.32 10.88 10.30
CA PHE A 90 1.79 10.25 11.49
C PHE A 90 2.89 9.95 12.50
N SER A 91 2.51 9.95 13.79
CA SER A 91 3.38 9.45 14.86
C SER A 91 3.08 7.98 15.13
N SER A 92 4.10 7.24 15.59
CA SER A 92 3.94 5.86 16.06
C SER A 92 4.36 5.74 17.52
N PRO A 93 3.57 5.09 18.39
CA PRO A 93 3.96 4.84 19.77
C PRO A 93 5.17 3.89 19.90
N LEU A 94 5.59 3.27 18.80
CA LEU A 94 6.80 2.44 18.74
C LEU A 94 8.09 3.28 18.68
N VAL A 95 8.00 4.54 18.25
CA VAL A 95 9.12 5.48 18.25
C VAL A 95 9.23 6.13 19.63
N LYS A 96 10.43 6.13 20.20
CA LYS A 96 10.71 6.73 21.50
C LYS A 96 11.41 8.07 21.33
N ASP A 97 10.86 9.10 21.94
CA ASP A 97 11.52 10.38 22.08
C ASP A 97 12.37 10.43 23.35
N GLU A 98 13.49 9.68 23.35
CA GLU A 98 14.33 9.55 24.56
C GLU A 98 14.93 10.88 25.04
N TYR A 99 15.03 11.86 24.15
CA TYR A 99 15.67 13.15 24.40
C TYR A 99 14.70 14.35 24.43
N GLY A 100 13.40 14.13 24.21
CA GLY A 100 12.40 15.21 24.22
C GLY A 100 12.55 16.17 23.04
N LEU A 101 12.97 15.67 21.87
CA LEU A 101 13.22 16.45 20.66
C LEU A 101 11.96 16.69 19.83
N PHE A 102 10.91 15.88 20.02
CA PHE A 102 9.68 16.02 19.25
C PHE A 102 8.89 17.24 19.73
N THR A 103 8.53 18.08 18.78
CA THR A 103 7.73 19.29 18.98
C THR A 103 6.28 18.94 19.34
N GLY A 104 5.82 17.76 18.93
CA GLY A 104 4.45 17.30 19.09
C GLY A 104 3.55 17.64 17.90
N ASP A 105 4.03 18.41 16.92
CA ASP A 105 3.45 18.57 15.59
C ASP A 105 4.09 17.52 14.65
N VAL A 106 3.29 16.58 14.17
CA VAL A 106 3.80 15.45 13.37
C VAL A 106 4.30 15.88 11.99
N ILE A 107 3.91 17.05 11.49
CA ILE A 107 4.45 17.59 10.24
C ILE A 107 5.86 18.13 10.47
N GLU A 108 6.08 18.83 11.59
CA GLU A 108 7.41 19.34 11.96
C GLU A 108 8.37 18.21 12.31
N ASP A 109 7.90 17.23 13.09
CA ASP A 109 8.69 16.06 13.50
C ASP A 109 8.91 15.06 12.33
N GLY A 110 8.10 15.18 11.26
CA GLY A 110 8.27 14.46 10.01
C GLY A 110 8.27 12.95 10.15
N THR A 111 9.13 12.28 9.39
CA THR A 111 9.24 10.81 9.43
C THR A 111 9.85 10.29 10.72
N ASP A 112 10.54 11.14 11.48
CA ASP A 112 11.32 10.70 12.64
C ASP A 112 10.39 10.21 13.75
N CYS A 113 9.24 10.86 13.94
CA CYS A 113 8.24 10.48 14.96
C CYS A 113 7.36 9.27 14.60
N GLY A 114 7.44 8.72 13.39
CA GLY A 114 6.63 7.58 12.98
C GLY A 114 6.72 7.25 11.50
N GLY A 115 6.27 8.16 10.64
CA GLY A 115 6.30 7.95 9.21
C GLY A 115 5.39 8.89 8.42
N SER A 116 5.22 8.57 7.14
CA SER A 116 4.28 9.30 6.28
C SER A 116 3.76 8.45 5.12
N VAL A 117 2.64 8.87 4.56
CA VAL A 117 2.16 8.42 3.25
C VAL A 117 2.25 9.60 2.29
N GLU A 118 3.15 9.50 1.30
CA GLU A 118 3.24 10.45 0.19
C GLU A 118 2.38 9.96 -0.98
N VAL A 119 1.62 10.85 -1.59
CA VAL A 119 0.77 10.54 -2.75
C VAL A 119 1.23 11.37 -3.95
N TYR A 120 1.36 10.71 -5.08
CA TYR A 120 1.70 11.33 -6.34
C TYR A 120 0.58 11.14 -7.35
N LYS A 121 0.53 12.05 -8.32
CA LYS A 121 -0.45 12.01 -9.40
C LYS A 121 -0.31 10.74 -10.24
N THR A 122 0.92 10.23 -10.41
CA THR A 122 1.18 9.02 -11.20
C THR A 122 2.15 8.06 -10.49
N VAL A 123 2.05 6.77 -10.86
CA VAL A 123 2.98 5.72 -10.43
C VAL A 123 4.44 6.06 -10.79
N SER A 124 4.66 6.70 -11.94
CA SER A 124 6.00 7.08 -12.38
C SER A 124 6.61 8.16 -11.49
N GLU A 125 5.82 9.13 -11.04
CA GLU A 125 6.30 10.18 -10.13
C GLU A 125 6.62 9.61 -8.74
N ALA A 126 5.77 8.72 -8.21
CA ALA A 126 6.06 8.01 -6.96
C ALA A 126 7.38 7.22 -7.05
N LYS A 127 7.62 6.50 -8.15
CA LYS A 127 8.89 5.79 -8.37
C LYS A 127 10.09 6.73 -8.43
N LYS A 128 10.00 7.83 -9.17
CA LYS A 128 11.08 8.84 -9.24
C LYS A 128 11.41 9.41 -7.86
N ARG A 129 10.39 9.68 -7.05
CA ARG A 129 10.60 10.11 -5.66
C ARG A 129 11.29 9.03 -4.85
N ASN A 130 10.86 7.78 -4.95
CA ASN A 130 11.48 6.67 -4.23
C ASN A 130 12.94 6.46 -4.63
N ASP A 131 13.27 6.56 -5.92
CA ASP A 131 14.65 6.50 -6.41
C ASP A 131 15.51 7.65 -5.84
N TYR A 132 14.93 8.84 -5.72
CA TYR A 132 15.58 9.97 -5.06
C TYR A 132 15.83 9.70 -3.57
N LEU A 133 14.85 9.13 -2.85
CA LEU A 133 15.02 8.78 -1.43
C LEU A 133 16.12 7.74 -1.23
N SER A 134 16.22 6.75 -2.12
CA SER A 134 17.26 5.71 -2.05
C SER A 134 18.69 6.25 -2.16
N ALA A 135 18.90 7.45 -2.70
CA ALA A 135 20.22 8.07 -2.73
C ALA A 135 20.76 8.43 -1.33
N PHE A 136 19.89 8.46 -0.31
CA PHE A 136 20.22 8.78 1.08
C PHE A 136 20.28 7.55 1.99
N ASP A 137 19.94 6.36 1.48
CA ASP A 137 19.91 5.12 2.25
C ASP A 137 21.27 4.79 2.88
N GLY A 138 21.26 4.38 4.14
CA GLY A 138 22.46 4.04 4.91
C GLY A 138 23.33 5.23 5.32
N GLY A 139 22.92 6.46 4.99
CA GLY A 139 23.58 7.70 5.42
C GLY A 139 22.90 8.35 6.63
N ILE A 140 23.55 9.39 7.18
CA ILE A 140 23.01 10.21 8.28
C ILE A 140 21.74 10.98 7.91
N LEU A 141 21.43 11.07 6.61
CA LEU A 141 20.24 11.73 6.08
C LEU A 141 19.12 10.74 5.72
N SER A 142 19.27 9.45 6.05
CA SER A 142 18.24 8.43 5.80
C SER A 142 17.04 8.68 6.71
N GLY A 143 15.88 8.93 6.11
CA GLY A 143 14.62 9.13 6.83
C GLY A 143 13.87 7.84 7.14
N GLY A 144 14.56 6.71 7.25
CA GLY A 144 13.98 5.39 7.45
C GLY A 144 13.57 4.66 6.17
N ALA A 145 12.72 3.64 6.29
CA ALA A 145 12.31 2.79 5.17
C ALA A 145 11.23 3.46 4.31
N HIS A 146 11.23 3.17 3.01
CA HIS A 146 10.26 3.72 2.07
C HIS A 146 9.96 2.73 0.92
N THR A 147 8.68 2.57 0.61
CA THR A 147 8.21 1.59 -0.39
C THR A 147 7.08 2.16 -1.25
N VAL A 148 7.14 1.93 -2.57
CA VAL A 148 6.13 2.39 -3.53
C VAL A 148 5.02 1.36 -3.69
N TYR A 149 3.76 1.81 -3.61
CA TYR A 149 2.58 1.04 -3.98
C TYR A 149 1.64 1.89 -4.84
N GLY A 150 1.33 1.47 -6.07
CA GLY A 150 0.53 2.31 -6.95
C GLY A 150 1.19 3.68 -7.16
N SER A 151 0.49 4.77 -6.86
CA SER A 151 1.06 6.12 -6.88
C SER A 151 1.34 6.70 -5.49
N ILE A 152 1.37 5.85 -4.46
CA ILE A 152 1.76 6.24 -3.11
C ILE A 152 3.14 5.71 -2.72
N ILE A 153 3.73 6.33 -1.70
CA ILE A 153 4.92 5.86 -1.00
C ILE A 153 4.58 5.78 0.48
N ILE A 154 4.76 4.61 1.07
CA ILE A 154 4.68 4.44 2.53
C ILE A 154 6.09 4.60 3.07
N ARG A 155 6.26 5.49 4.05
CA ARG A 155 7.52 5.75 4.74
C ARG A 155 7.37 5.43 6.22
N THR A 156 8.38 4.81 6.83
CA THR A 156 8.42 4.48 8.26
C THR A 156 9.74 4.94 8.88
N SER A 157 9.69 5.39 10.13
CA SER A 157 10.80 6.03 10.84
C SER A 157 12.07 5.17 10.86
N GLY A 158 13.22 5.81 10.72
CA GLY A 158 14.54 5.19 10.88
C GLY A 158 14.84 4.74 12.30
N GLU A 159 14.11 5.26 13.29
CA GLU A 159 14.22 4.87 14.71
C GLU A 159 13.62 3.48 14.99
N LEU A 160 12.80 2.97 14.07
CA LEU A 160 12.21 1.64 14.18
C LEU A 160 13.19 0.57 13.69
N THR A 161 13.17 -0.58 14.35
CA THR A 161 13.86 -1.77 13.81
C THR A 161 13.27 -2.17 12.46
N ALA A 162 14.06 -2.84 11.61
CA ALA A 162 13.59 -3.31 10.29
C ALA A 162 12.30 -4.15 10.37
N SER A 163 12.15 -4.98 11.41
CA SER A 163 10.93 -5.76 11.63
C SER A 163 9.72 -4.90 11.98
N GLN A 164 9.91 -3.84 12.77
CA GLN A 164 8.84 -2.89 13.10
C GLN A 164 8.46 -2.04 11.88
N GLN A 165 9.43 -1.56 11.12
CA GLN A 165 9.19 -0.86 9.85
C GLN A 165 8.34 -1.71 8.91
N LYS A 166 8.72 -2.98 8.72
CA LYS A 166 7.98 -3.89 7.85
C LYS A 166 6.57 -4.17 8.35
N ALA A 167 6.41 -4.44 9.64
CA ALA A 167 5.09 -4.71 10.22
C ALA A 167 4.14 -3.50 10.11
N LEU A 168 4.67 -2.28 10.34
CA LEU A 168 3.91 -1.04 10.21
C LEU A 168 3.57 -0.74 8.75
N GLU A 169 4.51 -0.92 7.82
CA GLU A 169 4.27 -0.81 6.37
C GLU A 169 3.14 -1.75 5.93
N ASP A 170 3.20 -3.02 6.32
CA ASP A 170 2.18 -4.01 5.95
C ASP A 170 0.82 -3.67 6.57
N ALA A 171 0.78 -3.19 7.82
CA ALA A 171 -0.46 -2.76 8.46
C ALA A 171 -1.09 -1.55 7.75
N ILE A 172 -0.28 -0.57 7.36
CA ILE A 172 -0.73 0.59 6.58
C ILE A 172 -1.26 0.15 5.21
N LEU A 173 -0.50 -0.67 4.48
CA LEU A 173 -0.91 -1.16 3.17
C LEU A 173 -2.23 -1.93 3.24
N ASN A 174 -2.40 -2.79 4.26
CA ASN A 174 -3.64 -3.52 4.49
C ASN A 174 -4.82 -2.59 4.74
N ALA A 175 -4.64 -1.57 5.59
CA ALA A 175 -5.69 -0.57 5.85
C ALA A 175 -6.07 0.22 4.58
N LEU A 176 -5.08 0.58 3.75
CA LEU A 176 -5.31 1.32 2.51
C LEU A 176 -5.93 0.48 1.38
N THR A 177 -5.83 -0.85 1.46
CA THR A 177 -6.30 -1.79 0.43
C THR A 177 -7.45 -2.68 0.91
N GLU A 178 -8.12 -2.30 2.00
CA GLU A 178 -9.33 -2.97 2.45
C GLU A 178 -10.52 -2.62 1.53
N LEU A 179 -11.16 -3.66 0.98
CA LEU A 179 -12.31 -3.56 0.05
C LEU A 179 -13.66 -3.49 0.77
#